data_AF-A0A6N6JKY3-F1
#
_entry.id   AF-A0A6N6JKY3-F1
#
_cell.length_a   1.000
_cell.length_b   1.000
_cell.length_c   1.000
_cell.angle_alpha   90.00
_cell.angle_beta   90.00
_cell.angle_gamma   90.00
#
_symmetry.space_group_name_H-M   'P 1'
#
loop_
_entity.id
_entity.type
_entity.pdbx_description
1 polymer ?
#
loop_
_entity_poly.entity_id
_entity_poly.type
_entity_poly.pdbx_seq_one_letter_code
_entity_poly.pdbx_strand_id
1 'polypeptide(L)'
;MRLQLDGQPHDLKLTLGALAELEGELDNETVLDLIERFETGKFSTRDVLALIVAGLRGGGWAGTAKDLLSVEITGGLMEATKVAAQLLARAFVMGET
;
A
#
# COMPACT_ATOMS: atom_id res chain seq x y z
N MET A 1 -2.04 -10.33 -3.11
CA MET A 1 -3.48 -9.95 -3.19
C MET A 1 -3.72 -9.27 -4.52
N ARG A 2 -4.95 -8.91 -4.89
CA ARG A 2 -5.21 -8.20 -6.15
C ARG A 2 -6.06 -6.96 -5.97
N LEU A 3 -5.76 -5.94 -6.77
CA LEU A 3 -6.55 -4.71 -6.93
C LEU A 3 -6.82 -4.52 -8.42
N GLN A 4 -8.03 -4.08 -8.78
CA GLN A 4 -8.34 -3.71 -10.16
C GLN A 4 -8.08 -2.22 -10.38
N LEU A 5 -7.26 -1.93 -11.40
CA LEU A 5 -6.89 -0.60 -11.87
C LEU A 5 -7.36 -0.48 -13.32
N ASP A 6 -8.27 0.45 -13.61
CA ASP A 6 -8.92 0.59 -14.93
C ASP A 6 -9.44 -0.74 -15.49
N GLY A 7 -10.03 -1.55 -14.61
CA GLY A 7 -10.55 -2.89 -14.92
C GLY A 7 -9.48 -3.97 -15.11
N GLN A 8 -8.18 -3.64 -15.03
CA GLN A 8 -7.07 -4.59 -15.12
C GLN A 8 -6.62 -5.05 -13.73
N PRO A 9 -6.58 -6.38 -13.46
CA PRO A 9 -6.13 -6.90 -12.18
C PRO A 9 -4.60 -6.77 -12.05
N HIS A 10 -4.16 -6.24 -10.91
CA HIS A 10 -2.76 -6.14 -10.55
C HIS A 10 -2.51 -6.88 -9.24
N ASP A 11 -1.41 -7.62 -9.17
CA ASP A 11 -0.98 -8.27 -7.93
C ASP A 11 -0.27 -7.25 -7.02
N LEU A 12 -0.53 -7.35 -5.71
CA LEU A 12 0.12 -6.54 -4.69
C LEU A 12 0.80 -7.41 -3.64
N LYS A 13 2.02 -7.01 -3.29
CA LYS A 13 2.88 -7.65 -2.29
C LYS A 13 3.83 -6.61 -1.68
N LEU A 14 3.89 -6.55 -0.36
CA LEU A 14 4.97 -5.83 0.34
C LEU A 14 6.19 -6.76 0.44
N THR A 15 7.14 -6.60 -0.47
CA THR A 15 8.46 -7.23 -0.38
C THR A 15 9.37 -6.38 0.50
N LEU A 16 10.49 -6.94 0.98
CA LEU A 16 11.49 -6.14 1.70
C LEU A 16 12.00 -4.95 0.87
N GLY A 17 12.16 -5.13 -0.45
CA GLY A 17 12.52 -4.04 -1.36
C GLY A 17 11.44 -2.95 -1.42
N ALA A 18 10.17 -3.34 -1.57
CA ALA A 18 9.06 -2.40 -1.60
C ALA A 18 8.88 -1.65 -0.27
N LEU A 19 9.14 -2.31 0.87
CA LEU A 19 9.14 -1.68 2.18
C LEU A 19 10.29 -0.67 2.33
N ALA A 20 11.49 -1.01 1.88
CA ALA A 20 12.64 -0.10 1.89
C ALA A 20 12.41 1.12 0.98
N GLU A 21 11.80 0.92 -0.19
CA GLU A 21 11.38 2.04 -1.06
C GLU A 21 10.33 2.92 -0.38
N LEU A 22 9.33 2.30 0.27
CA LEU A 22 8.28 3.02 1.00
C LEU A 22 8.84 3.88 2.13
N GLU A 23 9.77 3.37 2.95
CA GLU A 23 10.44 4.16 3.99
C GLU A 23 11.20 5.36 3.41
N GLY A 24 11.77 5.21 2.20
CA GLY A 24 12.39 6.32 1.50
C GLY A 24 11.41 7.41 1.05
N GLU A 25 10.11 7.08 0.89
CA GLU A 25 9.04 8.03 0.53
C GLU A 25 8.32 8.64 1.74
N LEU A 26 8.53 8.10 2.95
CA LEU A 26 7.96 8.60 4.19
C LEU A 26 8.92 9.64 4.80
N ASP A 27 8.55 10.94 4.78
CA ASP A 27 9.34 12.11 5.22
C ASP A 27 9.93 12.00 6.67
N ASN A 28 10.97 11.17 6.85
CA ASN A 28 11.57 10.77 8.15
C ASN A 28 10.65 9.95 9.06
N GLU A 29 9.61 9.33 8.52
CA GLU A 29 8.74 8.40 9.24
C GLU A 29 9.07 6.96 8.85
N THR A 30 8.77 6.01 9.72
CA THR A 30 9.00 4.58 9.47
C THR A 30 7.71 3.90 9.03
N VAL A 31 7.84 2.67 8.50
CA VAL A 31 6.64 1.83 8.26
C VAL A 31 5.90 1.50 9.56
N LEU A 32 6.57 1.50 10.72
CA LEU A 32 5.90 1.32 12.01
C LEU A 32 4.97 2.49 12.36
N ASP A 33 5.40 3.73 12.12
CA ASP A 33 4.55 4.91 12.31
C ASP A 33 3.29 4.84 11.42
N LEU A 34 3.47 4.35 10.19
CA LEU A 34 2.37 4.11 9.25
C LEU A 34 1.38 3.05 9.78
N ILE A 35 1.88 1.96 10.35
CA ILE A 35 1.04 0.91 10.96
C ILE A 35 0.22 1.49 12.11
N GLU A 36 0.84 2.25 13.02
CA GLU A 36 0.13 2.88 14.14
C GLU A 36 -1.00 3.82 13.67
N ARG A 37 -0.76 4.58 12.59
CA ARG A 37 -1.80 5.41 11.97
C ARG A 37 -2.96 4.58 11.42
N PHE A 38 -2.67 3.43 10.80
CA PHE A 38 -3.71 2.53 10.30
C PHE A 38 -4.54 1.91 11.44
N GLU A 39 -3.89 1.45 12.50
CA GLU A 39 -4.56 0.86 13.66
C GLU A 39 -5.44 1.86 14.42
N THR A 40 -4.99 3.11 14.51
CA THR A 40 -5.74 4.18 15.18
C THR A 40 -6.75 4.89 14.29
N GLY A 41 -6.85 4.51 13.00
CA GLY A 41 -7.73 5.14 12.02
C GLY A 41 -7.33 6.58 11.66
N LYS A 42 -6.09 6.98 11.96
CA LYS A 42 -5.53 8.32 11.70
C LYS A 42 -4.74 8.40 10.38
N PHE A 43 -4.86 7.40 9.52
CA PHE A 43 -4.24 7.40 8.21
C PHE A 43 -4.90 8.41 7.26
N SER A 44 -4.12 8.95 6.35
CA SER A 44 -4.54 9.84 5.27
C SER A 44 -4.70 9.08 3.95
N THR A 45 -5.28 9.73 2.94
CA THR A 45 -5.30 9.17 1.58
C THR A 45 -3.88 9.01 1.00
N ARG A 46 -2.91 9.82 1.44
CA ARG A 46 -1.50 9.68 1.03
C ARG A 46 -0.90 8.38 1.56
N ASP A 47 -1.23 8.02 2.79
CA ASP A 47 -0.80 6.76 3.41
C ASP A 47 -1.35 5.54 2.66
N VAL A 48 -2.63 5.58 2.29
CA VAL A 48 -3.25 4.54 1.46
C VAL A 48 -2.56 4.45 0.10
N LEU A 49 -2.36 5.58 -0.58
CA LEU A 49 -1.70 5.59 -1.90
C LEU A 49 -0.27 5.05 -1.82
N ALA A 50 0.52 5.47 -0.83
CA ALA A 50 1.89 5.01 -0.64
C ALA A 50 1.96 3.49 -0.49
N LEU A 51 1.06 2.90 0.30
CA LEU A 51 0.97 1.44 0.47
C LEU A 51 0.53 0.72 -0.78
N ILE A 52 -0.43 1.26 -1.52
CA ILE A 52 -0.87 0.67 -2.79
C ILE A 52 0.27 0.70 -3.81
N VAL A 53 0.99 1.82 -3.95
CA VAL A 53 2.16 1.93 -4.84
C VAL A 53 3.25 0.93 -4.45
N ALA A 54 3.62 0.88 -3.17
CA ALA A 54 4.62 -0.07 -2.67
C ALA A 54 4.16 -1.52 -2.93
N GLY A 55 2.91 -1.83 -2.64
CA GLY A 55 2.31 -3.13 -2.89
C GLY A 55 2.34 -3.53 -4.37
N LEU A 56 1.94 -2.63 -5.27
CA LEU A 56 1.96 -2.85 -6.71
C LEU A 56 3.39 -3.08 -7.23
N ARG A 57 4.36 -2.26 -6.82
CA ARG A 57 5.77 -2.43 -7.18
C ARG A 57 6.32 -3.78 -6.73
N GLY A 58 6.05 -4.18 -5.49
CA GLY A 58 6.44 -5.50 -5.00
C GLY A 58 5.69 -6.66 -5.67
N GLY A 59 4.55 -6.38 -6.33
CA GLY A 59 3.83 -7.30 -7.22
C GLY A 59 4.31 -7.31 -8.68
N GLY A 60 5.31 -6.49 -9.03
CA GLY A 60 5.90 -6.43 -10.37
C GLY A 60 5.37 -5.30 -11.26
N TRP A 61 4.55 -4.39 -10.74
CA TRP A 61 4.10 -3.21 -11.48
C TRP A 61 5.22 -2.17 -11.61
N ALA A 62 5.45 -1.67 -12.83
CA ALA A 62 6.55 -0.76 -13.15
C ALA A 62 6.15 0.73 -13.21
N GLY A 63 4.95 1.07 -12.72
CA GLY A 63 4.44 2.45 -12.74
C GLY A 63 4.97 3.34 -11.61
N THR A 64 4.42 4.55 -11.53
CA THR A 64 4.78 5.55 -10.50
C THR A 64 3.56 5.98 -9.71
N ALA A 65 3.76 6.58 -8.52
CA ALA A 65 2.66 7.13 -7.73
C ALA A 65 1.79 8.13 -8.52
N LYS A 66 2.38 8.87 -9.48
CA LYS A 66 1.65 9.80 -10.35
C LYS A 66 0.69 9.09 -11.30
N ASP A 67 1.01 7.87 -11.70
CA ASP A 67 0.16 7.06 -12.59
C ASP A 67 -1.18 6.76 -11.90
N LEU A 68 -1.14 6.41 -10.61
CA LEU A 68 -2.35 6.15 -9.82
C LEU A 68 -3.27 7.36 -9.63
N LEU A 69 -2.80 8.58 -9.85
CA LEU A 69 -3.65 9.78 -9.75
C LEU A 69 -4.69 9.85 -10.88
N SER A 70 -4.47 9.13 -11.99
CA SER A 70 -5.36 9.13 -13.16
C SER A 70 -6.09 7.80 -13.36
N VAL A 71 -5.83 6.81 -12.50
CA VAL A 71 -6.34 5.44 -12.63
C VAL A 71 -7.61 5.26 -11.79
N GLU A 72 -8.60 4.57 -12.34
CA GLU A 72 -9.76 4.14 -11.57
C GLU A 72 -9.45 2.88 -10.75
N ILE A 73 -9.60 2.97 -9.43
CA ILE A 73 -9.59 1.79 -8.55
C ILE A 73 -11.02 1.25 -8.45
N THR A 74 -11.25 0.02 -8.90
CA THR A 74 -12.56 -0.61 -8.74
C THR A 74 -12.92 -0.74 -7.26
N GLY A 75 -14.11 -0.27 -6.88
CA GLY A 75 -14.52 -0.18 -5.46
C GLY A 75 -14.06 1.10 -4.74
N GLY A 76 -13.33 1.98 -5.43
CA GLY A 76 -12.93 3.30 -4.96
C GLY A 76 -12.07 3.29 -3.70
N LEU A 77 -12.12 4.38 -2.95
CA LEU A 77 -11.28 4.60 -1.76
C LEU A 77 -11.46 3.52 -0.69
N MET A 78 -12.68 2.99 -0.50
CA MET A 78 -12.94 1.97 0.52
C MET A 78 -12.21 0.67 0.22
N GLU A 79 -12.22 0.21 -1.04
CA GLU A 79 -11.49 -1.00 -1.42
C GLU A 79 -9.98 -0.76 -1.37
N ALA A 80 -9.49 0.40 -1.82
CA ALA A 80 -8.08 0.76 -1.71
C ALA A 80 -7.60 0.75 -0.24
N THR A 81 -8.38 1.32 0.66
CA THR A 81 -8.06 1.37 2.10
C THR A 81 -8.02 -0.03 2.71
N LYS A 82 -9.01 -0.88 2.37
CA LYS A 82 -9.06 -2.27 2.82
C LYS A 82 -7.87 -3.08 2.32
N VAL A 83 -7.50 -2.92 1.05
CA VAL A 83 -6.33 -3.59 0.45
C VAL A 83 -5.04 -3.11 1.10
N ALA A 84 -4.88 -1.80 1.35
CA ALA A 84 -3.73 -1.25 2.06
C ALA A 84 -3.60 -1.81 3.49
N ALA A 85 -4.69 -1.85 4.26
CA ALA A 85 -4.70 -2.42 5.60
C ALA A 85 -4.35 -3.92 5.58
N GLN A 86 -4.85 -4.67 4.59
CA GLN A 86 -4.50 -6.09 4.42
C GLN A 86 -3.03 -6.30 4.03
N LEU A 87 -2.41 -5.37 3.30
CA LEU A 87 -0.99 -5.44 2.95
C LEU A 87 -0.14 -5.33 4.21
N LEU A 88 -0.40 -4.32 5.03
CA LEU A 88 0.27 -4.11 6.31
C LEU A 88 0.09 -5.32 7.22
N ALA A 89 -1.15 -5.76 7.46
CA ALA A 89 -1.42 -6.91 8.32
C ALA A 89 -0.62 -8.15 7.86
N ARG A 90 -0.59 -8.46 6.56
CA ARG A 90 0.16 -9.63 6.07
C ARG A 90 1.67 -9.52 6.17
N ALA A 91 2.21 -8.31 6.04
CA ALA A 91 3.66 -8.09 6.12
C ALA A 91 4.17 -8.19 7.57
N PHE A 92 3.33 -7.85 8.56
CA PHE A 92 3.76 -7.70 9.95
C PHE A 92 3.11 -8.65 10.96
N VAL A 93 2.12 -9.48 10.57
CA VAL A 93 1.51 -10.51 11.45
C VAL A 93 2.46 -11.67 11.80
N MET A 94 3.69 -11.71 11.29
CA MET A 94 4.72 -12.65 11.78
C MET A 94 5.48 -12.03 12.97
N GLY A 95 4.80 -11.92 14.11
CA GLY A 95 5.35 -11.34 15.34
C GLY A 95 4.71 -11.85 16.65
N GLU A 96 3.88 -12.88 16.61
CA GLU A 96 3.36 -13.53 17.82
C GLU A 96 3.61 -15.04 17.74
N THR A 97 4.62 -15.52 18.47
CA THR A 97 4.75 -16.90 18.93
C THR A 97 5.31 -16.87 20.34
#